data_AF-A0A3T0SJJ2-F1
#
_entry.id   AF-A0A3T0SJJ2-F1
#
_cell.length_a   1.000
_cell.length_b   1.000
_cell.length_c   1.000
_cell.angle_alpha   90.00
_cell.angle_beta   90.00
_cell.angle_gamma   90.00
#
_symmetry.space_group_name_H-M   'P 1'
#
loop_
_entity.id
_entity.type
_entity.pdbx_description
1 polymer ?
#
loop_
_entity_poly.entity_id
_entity_poly.type
_entity_poly.pdbx_seq_one_letter_code
_entity_poly.pdbx_strand_id
1 'polypeptide(L)'
;MENRNILVKLIRSLPLIDGLPDLELDHFKSAAKELFFTALLSTSPLWIGAFAASLISAGTSQSAEIDILGIMWENLKSSINTGALIIYSAALIAPVIYIATQEAKGTTNSKIFPSRPWHILFALIIQIVGCVYFVIQFLQLSMNQQFAFYFSIYLFPFTLVLLLIAFCYKNLIFEMDPLREMENSDKNFSANYSRHRRGQQ
;
A
#
# COMPACT_ATOMS: atom_id res chain seq x y z
N MET A 1 -31.40 -7.82 0.71
CA MET A 1 -30.35 -8.59 1.44
C MET A 1 -29.66 -9.63 0.55
N GLU A 2 -30.31 -10.16 -0.47
CA GLU A 2 -29.78 -11.19 -1.38
C GLU A 2 -28.56 -10.73 -2.22
N ASN A 3 -28.57 -9.51 -2.77
CA ASN A 3 -27.44 -8.97 -3.54
C ASN A 3 -26.14 -8.82 -2.73
N ARG A 4 -26.25 -8.62 -1.40
CA ARG A 4 -25.08 -8.49 -0.51
C ARG A 4 -24.36 -9.83 -0.35
N ASN A 5 -25.11 -10.93 -0.31
CA ASN A 5 -24.54 -12.27 -0.17
C ASN A 5 -23.83 -12.76 -1.45
N ILE A 6 -24.34 -12.36 -2.62
CA ILE A 6 -23.71 -12.68 -3.91
C ILE A 6 -22.39 -11.91 -4.07
N LEU A 7 -22.38 -10.61 -3.75
CA LEU A 7 -21.16 -9.80 -3.77
C LEU A 7 -20.10 -10.33 -2.81
N VAL A 8 -20.46 -10.69 -1.58
CA VAL A 8 -19.50 -11.27 -0.62
C VAL A 8 -18.92 -12.59 -1.12
N LYS A 9 -19.72 -13.45 -1.74
CA LYS A 9 -19.21 -14.71 -2.34
C LYS A 9 -18.27 -14.45 -3.52
N LEU A 10 -18.57 -13.47 -4.36
CA LEU A 10 -17.75 -13.12 -5.53
C LEU A 10 -16.43 -12.46 -5.08
N ILE A 11 -16.48 -11.63 -4.05
CA ILE A 11 -15.31 -11.01 -3.41
C ILE A 11 -14.43 -12.08 -2.75
N ARG A 12 -15.02 -13.06 -2.05
CA ARG A 12 -14.31 -14.22 -1.48
C ARG A 12 -13.70 -15.15 -2.53
N SER A 13 -14.21 -15.15 -3.76
CA SER A 13 -13.62 -15.94 -4.84
C SER A 13 -12.32 -15.34 -5.41
N LEU A 14 -12.06 -14.05 -5.15
CA LEU A 14 -10.84 -13.39 -5.62
C LEU A 14 -9.74 -13.58 -4.58
N PRO A 15 -8.61 -14.23 -4.95
CA PRO A 15 -7.55 -14.53 -3.99
C PRO A 15 -7.04 -13.26 -3.29
N LEU A 16 -6.91 -12.14 -4.00
CA LEU A 16 -6.42 -10.88 -3.40
C LEU A 16 -7.33 -10.30 -2.30
N ILE A 17 -8.63 -10.57 -2.37
CA ILE A 17 -9.66 -9.77 -1.68
C ILE A 17 -10.44 -10.63 -0.66
N ASP A 18 -10.08 -11.90 -0.51
CA ASP A 18 -10.86 -12.89 0.25
C ASP A 18 -11.14 -12.50 1.71
N GLY A 19 -10.20 -11.84 2.39
CA GLY A 19 -10.37 -11.39 3.78
C GLY A 19 -10.87 -9.94 3.96
N LEU A 20 -11.08 -9.18 2.88
CA LEU A 20 -11.62 -7.80 2.95
C LEU A 20 -13.02 -7.68 3.58
N PRO A 21 -13.96 -8.63 3.39
CA PRO A 21 -15.28 -8.56 4.01
C PRO A 21 -15.30 -8.60 5.54
N ASP A 22 -14.23 -9.12 6.16
CA ASP A 22 -14.14 -9.33 7.61
C ASP A 22 -13.49 -8.13 8.33
N LEU A 23 -13.12 -7.07 7.59
CA LEU A 23 -12.46 -5.88 8.12
C LEU A 23 -13.46 -4.82 8.60
N GLU A 24 -13.31 -4.41 9.87
CA GLU A 24 -13.95 -3.20 10.40
C GLU A 24 -13.37 -1.91 9.79
N LEU A 25 -14.17 -0.85 9.75
CA LEU A 25 -13.79 0.46 9.18
C LEU A 25 -12.56 1.09 9.86
N ASP A 26 -12.33 0.77 11.13
CA ASP A 26 -11.20 1.33 11.88
C ASP A 26 -9.86 0.73 11.42
N HIS A 27 -9.83 -0.55 11.04
CA HIS A 27 -8.64 -1.16 10.42
C HIS A 27 -8.31 -0.50 9.08
N PHE A 28 -9.33 -0.15 8.29
CA PHE A 28 -9.14 0.55 7.02
C PHE A 28 -8.60 1.97 7.21
N LYS A 29 -9.10 2.72 8.20
CA LYS A 29 -8.58 4.06 8.54
C LYS A 29 -7.13 4.00 8.99
N SER A 30 -6.79 3.01 9.82
CA SER A 30 -5.41 2.79 10.29
C SER A 30 -4.49 2.46 9.10
N ALA A 31 -4.91 1.51 8.24
CA ALA A 31 -4.16 1.11 7.05
C ALA A 31 -3.99 2.26 6.04
N ALA A 32 -5.02 3.10 5.84
CA ALA A 32 -4.95 4.25 4.96
C ALA A 32 -3.96 5.32 5.47
N LYS A 33 -3.87 5.53 6.78
CA LYS A 33 -2.86 6.42 7.39
C LYS A 33 -1.45 5.87 7.18
N GLU A 34 -1.24 4.58 7.46
CA GLU A 34 0.06 3.93 7.21
C GLU A 34 0.44 4.01 5.73
N LEU A 35 -0.51 3.77 4.82
CA LEU A 35 -0.32 3.90 3.37
C LEU A 35 0.10 5.32 2.99
N PHE A 36 -0.60 6.34 3.50
CA PHE A 36 -0.30 7.73 3.18
C PHE A 36 1.13 8.11 3.56
N PHE A 37 1.55 7.82 4.80
CA PHE A 37 2.92 8.12 5.23
C PHE A 37 3.95 7.29 4.47
N THR A 38 3.67 6.01 4.21
CA THR A 38 4.55 5.14 3.44
C THR A 38 4.74 5.64 2.01
N ALA A 39 3.66 6.02 1.33
CA ALA A 39 3.68 6.57 -0.02
C ALA A 39 4.40 7.93 -0.06
N LEU A 40 4.14 8.80 0.90
CA LEU A 40 4.77 10.11 1.01
C LEU A 40 6.28 9.99 1.23
N LEU A 41 6.72 9.13 2.14
CA LEU A 41 8.14 8.90 2.40
C LEU A 41 8.82 8.19 1.22
N SER A 42 8.19 7.20 0.62
CA SER A 42 8.77 6.48 -0.52
C SER A 42 8.90 7.36 -1.76
N THR A 43 7.99 8.31 -1.97
CA THR A 43 8.08 9.28 -3.08
C THR A 43 8.93 10.51 -2.75
N SER A 44 9.41 10.65 -1.51
CA SER A 44 10.27 11.78 -1.11
C SER A 44 11.50 11.99 -2.01
N PRO A 45 12.21 10.96 -2.51
CA PRO A 45 13.34 11.18 -3.40
C PRO A 45 12.95 11.84 -4.73
N LEU A 46 11.71 11.62 -5.21
CA LEU A 46 11.21 12.25 -6.43
C LEU A 46 10.91 13.74 -6.22
N TRP A 47 10.34 14.11 -5.07
CA TRP A 47 10.14 15.51 -4.70
C TRP A 47 11.47 16.24 -4.51
N ILE A 48 12.40 15.62 -3.78
CA ILE A 48 13.74 16.18 -3.52
C ILE A 48 14.54 16.30 -4.82
N GLY A 49 14.48 15.29 -5.68
CA GLY A 49 15.14 15.32 -6.99
C GLY A 49 14.63 16.44 -7.89
N ALA A 50 13.32 16.63 -7.97
CA ALA A 50 12.72 17.73 -8.74
C ALA A 50 13.10 19.11 -8.19
N PHE A 51 13.16 19.24 -6.86
CA PHE A 51 13.60 20.47 -6.18
C PHE A 51 15.09 20.75 -6.39
N ALA A 52 15.96 19.74 -6.28
CA ALA A 52 17.39 19.89 -6.57
C ALA A 52 17.62 20.31 -8.03
N ALA A 53 16.90 19.69 -8.97
CA ALA A 53 16.96 20.03 -10.39
C ALA A 53 16.49 21.48 -10.66
N SER A 54 15.47 21.96 -9.96
CA SER A 54 15.01 23.35 -10.10
C SER A 54 16.03 24.35 -9.56
N LEU A 55 16.70 24.07 -8.44
CA LEU A 55 17.78 24.92 -7.92
C LEU A 55 18.97 25.01 -8.89
N ILE A 56 19.36 23.88 -9.50
CA ILE A 56 20.44 23.85 -10.49
C ILE A 56 20.06 24.67 -11.72
N SER A 57 18.83 24.54 -12.20
CA SER A 57 18.32 25.25 -13.39
C SER A 57 18.12 26.75 -13.13
N ALA A 58 17.73 27.13 -11.91
CA ALA A 58 17.64 28.51 -11.48
C ALA A 58 19.02 29.19 -11.46
N GLY A 59 20.06 28.48 -11.00
CA GLY A 59 21.43 29.01 -10.93
C GLY A 59 22.07 29.27 -12.31
N THR A 60 21.56 28.65 -13.37
CA THR A 60 22.05 28.83 -14.75
C THR A 60 21.22 29.82 -15.58
N SER A 61 20.08 30.28 -15.06
CA SER A 61 19.15 31.16 -15.77
C SER A 61 19.45 32.64 -15.49
N GLN A 62 19.66 33.46 -16.52
CA GLN A 62 19.95 34.91 -16.41
C GLN A 62 18.69 35.79 -16.23
N SER A 63 17.52 35.20 -15.99
CA SER A 63 16.24 35.89 -15.94
C SER A 63 15.93 36.47 -14.55
N ALA A 64 15.39 37.69 -14.49
CA ALA A 64 15.12 38.43 -13.24
C ALA A 64 13.90 37.92 -12.43
N GLU A 65 13.07 37.05 -13.01
CA GLU A 65 11.94 36.40 -12.34
C GLU A 65 12.10 34.88 -12.46
N ILE A 66 12.59 34.24 -11.40
CA ILE A 66 12.75 32.79 -11.34
C ILE A 66 11.57 32.21 -10.56
N ASP A 67 10.61 31.62 -11.27
CA ASP A 67 9.56 30.80 -10.66
C ASP A 67 10.08 29.39 -10.35
N ILE A 68 10.69 29.24 -9.17
CA ILE A 68 11.26 27.97 -8.70
C ILE A 68 10.18 26.88 -8.58
N LEU A 69 8.95 27.26 -8.20
CA LEU A 69 7.86 26.30 -8.03
C LEU A 69 7.35 25.80 -9.38
N GLY A 70 7.22 26.68 -10.37
CA GLY A 70 6.90 26.32 -11.75
C GLY A 70 7.91 25.33 -12.33
N ILE A 71 9.21 25.64 -12.22
CA ILE A 71 10.30 24.78 -12.71
C ILE A 71 10.31 23.43 -11.98
N MET A 72 10.08 23.43 -10.66
CA MET A 72 9.98 22.18 -9.89
C MET A 72 8.83 21.31 -10.40
N TRP A 73 7.66 21.89 -10.65
CA TRP A 73 6.51 21.16 -11.17
C TRP A 73 6.76 20.60 -12.57
N GLU A 74 7.44 21.34 -13.44
CA GLU A 74 7.84 20.86 -14.76
C GLU A 74 8.83 19.70 -14.68
N ASN A 75 9.84 19.79 -13.81
CA ASN A 75 10.79 18.70 -13.56
C ASN A 75 10.12 17.46 -13.00
N LEU A 76 9.15 17.64 -12.09
CA LEU A 76 8.33 16.57 -11.54
C LEU A 76 7.52 15.88 -12.64
N LYS A 77 6.81 16.68 -13.45
CA LYS A 77 6.00 16.19 -14.57
C LYS A 77 6.86 15.46 -15.60
N SER A 78 8.03 15.98 -15.91
CA SER A 78 9.01 15.35 -16.79
C SER A 78 9.45 13.98 -16.24
N SER A 79 9.78 13.92 -14.94
CA SER A 79 10.16 12.66 -14.27
C SER A 79 9.04 11.62 -14.27
N ILE A 80 7.79 12.06 -14.08
CA ILE A 80 6.62 11.17 -14.16
C ILE A 80 6.44 10.68 -15.60
N ASN A 81 6.56 11.57 -16.59
CA ASN A 81 6.45 11.23 -18.01
C ASN A 81 7.53 10.25 -18.49
N THR A 82 8.71 10.26 -17.89
CA THR A 82 9.76 9.28 -18.21
C THR A 82 9.50 7.89 -17.61
N GLY A 83 8.54 7.77 -16.67
CA GLY A 83 8.18 6.52 -16.01
C GLY A 83 8.81 6.33 -14.63
N ALA A 84 9.27 7.39 -13.96
CA ALA A 84 9.91 7.29 -12.65
C ALA A 84 9.08 6.53 -11.60
N LEU A 85 7.74 6.60 -11.69
CA LEU A 85 6.81 5.89 -10.79
C LEU A 85 6.98 4.36 -10.80
N ILE A 86 7.58 3.77 -11.85
CA ILE A 86 7.88 2.34 -11.91
C ILE A 86 8.91 1.94 -10.83
N ILE A 87 9.95 2.77 -10.64
CA ILE A 87 10.98 2.52 -9.62
C ILE A 87 10.37 2.65 -8.22
N TYR A 88 9.55 3.67 -8.01
CA TYR A 88 8.88 3.88 -6.72
C TYR A 88 7.85 2.79 -6.42
N SER A 89 7.20 2.23 -7.43
CA SER A 89 6.32 1.07 -7.28
C SER A 89 7.05 -0.16 -6.72
N ALA A 90 8.28 -0.41 -7.20
CA ALA A 90 9.12 -1.47 -6.67
C ALA A 90 9.62 -1.17 -5.25
N ALA A 91 10.01 0.07 -4.96
CA ALA A 91 10.39 0.46 -3.60
C ALA A 91 9.23 0.29 -2.58
N LEU A 92 8.00 0.59 -3.00
CA LEU A 92 6.79 0.49 -2.17
C LEU A 92 6.31 -0.93 -1.90
N ILE A 93 6.80 -1.94 -2.64
CA ILE A 93 6.25 -3.29 -2.55
C ILE A 93 6.91 -4.13 -1.45
N ALA A 94 8.08 -3.72 -0.94
CA ALA A 94 8.81 -4.44 0.09
C ALA A 94 8.00 -4.75 1.37
N PRO A 95 7.18 -3.81 1.91
CA PRO A 95 6.32 -4.11 3.06
C PRO A 95 5.27 -5.18 2.77
N VAL A 96 4.79 -5.31 1.53
CA VAL A 96 3.84 -6.37 1.14
C VAL A 96 4.49 -7.74 1.30
N ILE A 97 5.72 -7.91 0.81
CA ILE A 97 6.47 -9.16 0.97
C ILE A 97 6.69 -9.45 2.45
N TYR A 98 7.15 -8.46 3.21
CA TYR A 98 7.37 -8.60 4.64
C TYR A 98 6.10 -9.07 5.37
N ILE A 99 4.97 -8.36 5.20
CA ILE A 99 3.70 -8.71 5.84
C ILE A 99 3.22 -10.09 5.40
N ALA A 100 3.27 -10.38 4.09
CA ALA A 100 2.87 -11.67 3.56
C ALA A 100 3.74 -12.80 4.14
N THR A 101 5.02 -12.55 4.43
CA THR A 101 5.92 -13.57 4.98
C THR A 101 5.75 -13.84 6.48
N GLN A 102 5.14 -12.92 7.22
CA GLN A 102 4.93 -13.12 8.65
C GLN A 102 3.84 -14.17 8.89
N GLU A 103 4.13 -15.11 9.77
CA GLU A 103 3.13 -16.05 10.29
C GLU A 103 2.40 -15.41 11.46
N ALA A 104 1.07 -15.55 11.49
CA ALA A 104 0.25 -15.12 12.62
C ALA A 104 0.56 -16.00 13.85
N LYS A 105 1.58 -15.60 14.61
CA LYS A 105 1.94 -16.24 15.87
C LYS A 105 0.87 -15.88 16.91
N GLY A 106 -0.06 -16.79 17.17
CA GLY A 106 -0.93 -16.70 18.35
C GLY A 106 -2.41 -17.02 18.12
N THR A 107 -2.92 -16.97 16.89
CA THR A 107 -4.32 -17.31 16.63
C THR A 107 -4.46 -18.72 16.11
N THR A 108 -5.10 -19.57 16.91
CA THR A 108 -5.67 -20.87 16.54
C THR A 108 -6.26 -20.87 15.13
N ASN A 109 -5.52 -21.44 14.16
CA ASN A 109 -5.94 -21.92 12.83
C ASN A 109 -6.84 -21.04 11.91
N SER A 110 -7.18 -19.80 12.27
CA SER A 110 -8.30 -19.09 11.62
C SER A 110 -7.96 -17.77 10.94
N LYS A 111 -6.79 -17.17 11.18
CA LYS A 111 -6.41 -15.88 10.57
C LYS A 111 -5.06 -15.96 9.86
N ILE A 112 -5.01 -16.75 8.78
CA ILE A 112 -3.89 -16.78 7.84
C ILE A 112 -4.07 -15.64 6.84
N PHE A 113 -2.99 -14.93 6.49
CA PHE A 113 -3.01 -13.94 5.40
C PHE A 113 -3.60 -14.59 4.13
N PRO A 114 -4.75 -14.13 3.63
CA PRO A 114 -5.42 -14.78 2.53
C PRO A 114 -4.55 -14.67 1.28
N SER A 115 -4.43 -15.78 0.55
CA SER A 115 -3.66 -15.87 -0.70
C SER A 115 -2.22 -15.33 -0.64
N ARG A 116 -1.51 -15.56 0.47
CA ARG A 116 -0.07 -15.23 0.63
C ARG A 116 0.78 -15.48 -0.63
N PRO A 117 0.68 -16.63 -1.33
CA PRO A 117 1.47 -16.87 -2.55
C PRO A 117 1.20 -15.86 -3.67
N TRP A 118 -0.05 -15.42 -3.84
CA TRP A 118 -0.42 -14.47 -4.89
C TRP A 118 0.13 -13.07 -4.61
N HIS A 119 0.04 -12.59 -3.38
CA HIS A 119 0.61 -11.29 -3.01
C HIS A 119 2.13 -11.27 -3.16
N ILE A 120 2.81 -12.34 -2.77
CA ILE A 120 4.26 -12.50 -2.98
C ILE A 120 4.58 -12.54 -4.48
N LEU A 121 3.82 -13.30 -5.28
CA LEU A 121 4.03 -13.39 -6.72
C LEU A 121 3.89 -12.02 -7.40
N PHE A 122 2.82 -11.27 -7.12
CA PHE A 122 2.63 -9.93 -7.67
C PHE A 122 3.74 -8.98 -7.22
N ALA A 123 4.14 -9.06 -5.95
CA ALA A 123 5.23 -8.24 -5.44
C ALA A 123 6.56 -8.52 -6.16
N LEU A 124 6.88 -9.79 -6.42
CA LEU A 124 8.05 -10.19 -7.19
C LEU A 124 7.96 -9.70 -8.65
N ILE A 125 6.80 -9.81 -9.30
CA ILE A 125 6.61 -9.30 -10.66
C ILE A 125 6.87 -7.78 -10.71
N ILE A 126 6.29 -7.02 -9.79
CA ILE A 126 6.51 -5.57 -9.69
C ILE A 126 8.00 -5.27 -9.47
N GLN A 127 8.67 -6.02 -8.60
CA GLN A 127 10.10 -5.85 -8.32
C GLN A 127 10.96 -6.14 -9.55
N ILE A 128 10.66 -7.21 -10.30
CA ILE A 128 11.37 -7.55 -11.54
C ILE A 128 11.19 -6.45 -12.57
N VAL A 129 9.96 -5.96 -12.76
CA VAL A 129 9.68 -4.89 -13.72
C VAL A 129 10.41 -3.59 -13.33
N GLY A 130 10.41 -3.24 -12.04
CA GLY A 130 11.17 -2.11 -11.51
C GLY A 130 12.68 -2.24 -11.73
N CYS A 131 13.22 -3.44 -11.51
CA CYS A 131 14.63 -3.75 -11.72
C CYS A 131 15.02 -3.63 -13.21
N VAL A 132 14.24 -4.24 -14.11
CA VAL A 132 14.46 -4.15 -15.56
C VAL A 132 14.43 -2.69 -16.02
N TYR A 133 13.44 -1.91 -15.58
CA TYR A 133 13.34 -0.50 -15.89
C TYR A 133 14.54 0.29 -15.35
N PHE A 134 14.98 0.02 -14.12
CA PHE A 134 16.18 0.64 -13.54
C PHE A 134 17.43 0.35 -14.36
N VAL A 135 17.64 -0.90 -14.80
CA VAL A 135 18.79 -1.28 -15.64
C VAL A 135 18.76 -0.57 -16.99
N ILE A 136 17.59 -0.48 -17.64
CA ILE A 136 17.42 0.25 -18.90
C ILE A 136 17.83 1.72 -18.74
N GLN A 137 17.36 2.38 -17.68
CA GLN A 137 17.70 3.76 -17.37
C GLN A 137 19.19 3.93 -17.02
N PHE A 138 19.74 3.01 -16.22
CA PHE A 138 21.15 3.02 -15.82
C PHE A 138 22.10 2.88 -17.01
N LEU A 139 21.75 2.03 -17.99
CA LEU A 139 22.49 1.85 -19.23
C LEU A 139 22.19 2.92 -20.30
N GLN A 140 21.33 3.90 -19.99
CA GLN A 140 20.90 4.96 -20.90
C GLN A 140 20.32 4.43 -22.23
N LEU A 141 19.67 3.27 -22.19
CA LEU A 141 19.02 2.69 -23.35
C LEU A 141 17.73 3.45 -23.66
N SER A 142 17.43 3.64 -24.95
CA SER A 142 16.19 4.29 -25.36
C SER A 142 15.00 3.37 -25.07
N MET A 143 14.04 3.88 -24.30
CA MET A 143 12.77 3.21 -24.07
C MET A 143 11.64 4.12 -24.55
N ASN A 144 10.58 3.51 -25.07
CA ASN A 144 9.40 4.25 -25.47
C ASN A 144 8.78 4.95 -24.24
N GLN A 145 8.91 6.28 -24.19
CA GLN A 145 8.44 7.10 -23.09
C GLN A 145 6.91 7.01 -22.90
N GLN A 146 6.13 6.85 -23.98
CA GLN A 146 4.68 6.70 -23.87
C GLN A 146 4.32 5.39 -23.16
N PHE A 147 5.00 4.30 -23.53
CA PHE A 147 4.82 3.02 -22.85
C PHE A 147 5.19 3.13 -21.37
N ALA A 148 6.34 3.75 -21.08
CA ALA A 148 6.80 3.97 -19.70
C ALA A 148 5.78 4.73 -18.87
N PHE A 149 5.26 5.84 -19.41
CA PHE A 149 4.26 6.68 -18.77
C PHE A 149 2.97 5.89 -18.48
N TYR A 150 2.35 5.29 -19.50
CA TYR A 150 1.10 4.55 -19.32
C TYR A 150 1.29 3.35 -18.39
N PHE A 151 2.39 2.62 -18.50
CA PHE A 151 2.65 1.52 -17.61
C PHE A 151 2.81 2.00 -16.16
N SER A 152 3.52 3.11 -15.95
CA SER A 152 3.75 3.68 -14.62
C SER A 152 2.47 4.18 -13.94
N ILE A 153 1.55 4.80 -14.71
CA ILE A 153 0.30 5.35 -14.16
C ILE A 153 -0.69 4.25 -13.76
N TYR A 154 -0.61 3.06 -14.35
CA TYR A 154 -1.42 1.91 -13.93
C TYR A 154 -0.74 1.09 -12.84
N LEU A 155 0.59 0.90 -12.93
CA LEU A 155 1.34 0.10 -11.97
C LEU A 155 1.34 0.74 -10.57
N PHE A 156 1.54 2.05 -10.48
CA PHE A 156 1.67 2.73 -9.19
C PHE A 156 0.38 2.72 -8.35
N PRO A 157 -0.82 3.03 -8.88
CA PRO A 157 -2.06 2.82 -8.13
C PRO A 157 -2.30 1.34 -7.78
N PHE A 158 -1.94 0.41 -8.66
CA PHE A 158 -2.05 -1.02 -8.38
C PHE A 158 -1.17 -1.45 -7.20
N THR A 159 0.06 -0.95 -7.10
CA THR A 159 0.93 -1.22 -5.94
C THR A 159 0.39 -0.61 -4.66
N LEU A 160 -0.18 0.61 -4.72
CA LEU A 160 -0.85 1.22 -3.57
C LEU A 160 -2.05 0.40 -3.10
N VAL A 161 -2.84 -0.17 -4.01
CA VAL A 161 -3.96 -1.06 -3.66
C VAL A 161 -3.45 -2.34 -2.99
N LEU A 162 -2.41 -2.99 -3.54
CA LEU A 162 -1.79 -4.16 -2.91
C LEU A 162 -1.25 -3.84 -1.51
N LEU A 163 -0.62 -2.68 -1.36
CA LEU A 163 -0.07 -2.24 -0.09
C LEU A 163 -1.16 -1.91 0.93
N LEU A 164 -2.25 -1.27 0.50
CA LEU A 164 -3.43 -1.02 1.33
C LEU A 164 -4.03 -2.33 1.85
N ILE A 165 -4.19 -3.31 0.97
CA ILE A 165 -4.69 -4.65 1.31
C ILE A 165 -3.75 -5.30 2.33
N ALA A 166 -2.44 -5.25 2.10
CA ALA A 166 -1.46 -5.79 3.02
C ALA A 166 -1.51 -5.11 4.40
N PHE A 167 -1.64 -3.78 4.46
CA PHE A 167 -1.76 -3.05 5.73
C PHE A 167 -3.09 -3.33 6.44
N CYS A 168 -4.19 -3.48 5.71
CA CYS A 168 -5.46 -3.93 6.28
C CYS A 168 -5.29 -5.29 6.97
N TYR A 169 -4.67 -6.27 6.30
CA TYR A 169 -4.40 -7.58 6.90
C TYR A 169 -3.42 -7.51 8.06
N LYS A 170 -2.39 -6.66 7.96
CA LYS A 170 -1.48 -6.42 9.07
C LYS A 170 -2.24 -5.93 10.30
N ASN A 171 -3.12 -4.95 10.15
CA ASN A 171 -3.90 -4.44 11.28
C ASN A 171 -4.88 -5.51 11.82
N LEU A 172 -5.49 -6.30 10.94
CA LEU A 172 -6.36 -7.42 11.38
C LEU A 172 -5.61 -8.50 12.18
N ILE A 173 -4.35 -8.79 11.82
CA ILE A 173 -3.56 -9.89 12.39
C ILE A 173 -2.75 -9.42 13.61
N PHE A 174 -2.17 -8.21 13.57
CA PHE A 174 -1.19 -7.73 14.55
C PHE A 174 -1.75 -6.72 15.57
N GLU A 175 -2.94 -6.14 15.33
CA GLU A 175 -3.57 -5.21 16.28
C GLU A 175 -4.38 -5.93 17.38
N MET A 176 -4.27 -7.27 17.47
CA MET A 176 -4.63 -8.04 18.68
C MET A 176 -3.58 -7.75 19.75
N ASP A 177 -3.66 -6.55 20.34
CA ASP A 177 -3.02 -6.25 21.61
C ASP A 177 -3.61 -7.21 22.65
N PRO A 178 -2.82 -8.15 23.21
CA PRO A 178 -3.33 -9.16 24.12
C PRO A 178 -4.00 -8.52 25.35
N LEU A 179 -3.61 -7.29 25.72
CA LEU A 179 -4.23 -6.54 26.81
C LEU A 179 -5.64 -6.05 26.43
N ARG A 180 -5.85 -5.52 25.21
CA ARG A 180 -7.19 -5.15 24.74
C ARG A 180 -8.06 -6.39 24.52
N GLU A 181 -7.48 -7.51 24.12
CA GLU A 181 -8.22 -8.75 23.92
C GLU A 181 -8.66 -9.36 25.26
N MET A 182 -7.80 -9.32 26.29
CA MET A 182 -8.19 -9.63 27.67
C MET A 182 -9.27 -8.68 28.19
N GLU A 183 -9.13 -7.38 28.00
CA GLU A 183 -10.12 -6.39 28.45
C GLU A 183 -11.49 -6.59 27.74
N ASN A 184 -11.48 -6.85 26.43
CA ASN A 184 -12.69 -7.15 25.67
C ASN A 184 -13.30 -8.50 26.08
N SER A 185 -12.47 -9.50 26.38
CA SER A 185 -12.92 -10.79 26.93
C SER A 185 -13.59 -10.61 28.29
N ASP A 186 -13.00 -9.81 29.19
CA ASP A 186 -13.55 -9.51 30.51
C ASP A 186 -14.88 -8.72 30.41
N LYS A 187 -14.96 -7.75 29.51
CA LYS A 187 -16.20 -7.01 29.21
C LYS A 187 -17.29 -7.93 28.66
N ASN A 188 -16.95 -8.84 27.74
CA ASN A 188 -17.90 -9.79 27.18
C ASN A 188 -18.34 -10.84 28.21
N PHE A 189 -17.43 -11.32 29.05
CA PHE A 189 -17.73 -12.24 30.14
C PHE A 189 -18.67 -11.61 31.16
N SER A 190 -18.38 -10.39 31.62
CA SER A 190 -19.23 -9.66 32.57
C SER A 190 -20.61 -9.31 31.99
N ALA A 191 -20.69 -8.94 30.70
CA ALA A 191 -21.95 -8.72 30.01
C ALA A 191 -22.79 -10.00 29.88
N ASN A 192 -22.17 -11.14 29.55
CA ASN A 192 -22.87 -12.42 29.46
C ASN A 192 -23.29 -12.97 30.83
N TYR A 193 -22.46 -12.77 31.86
CA TYR A 193 -22.76 -13.16 33.24
C TYR A 193 -23.94 -12.38 33.80
N SER A 194 -23.97 -11.06 33.60
CA SER A 194 -25.08 -10.20 34.03
C SER A 194 -26.40 -10.51 33.30
N ARG A 195 -26.34 -10.91 32.02
CA ARG A 195 -27.50 -11.42 31.26
C ARG A 195 -28.05 -12.73 31.82
N HIS A 196 -27.19 -13.70 32.15
CA HIS A 196 -27.63 -14.98 32.74
C HIS A 196 -28.30 -14.79 34.09
N ARG A 197 -27.80 -13.88 34.92
CA ARG A 197 -28.38 -13.59 36.23
C ARG A 197 -29.74 -12.87 36.14
N ARG A 198 -29.99 -12.08 35.10
CA ARG A 198 -31.28 -11.39 34.87
C ARG A 198 -32.35 -12.28 34.23
N GLY A 199 -31.96 -13.33 33.50
CA GLY A 199 -32.90 -14.26 32.86
C GLY A 199 -33.41 -15.41 33.75
N GLN A 200 -32.95 -15.50 35.00
CA GLN A 200 -33.38 -16.51 35.98
C GLN A 200 -34.30 -15.95 37.09
N GLN A 201 -34.84 -14.75 36.90
CA GLN A 201 -35.95 -14.21 37.70
C GLN A 201 -37.24 -14.25 36.88
#